data_AF-A0A4R6AE14-F1
#
_entry.id   AF-A0A4R6AE14-F1
#
_cell.length_a   1.000
_cell.length_b   1.000
_cell.length_c   1.000
_cell.angle_alpha   90.00
_cell.angle_beta   90.00
_cell.angle_gamma   90.00
#
_symmetry.space_group_name_H-M   'P 1'
#
loop_
_entity.id
_entity.type
_entity.pdbx_description
1 polymer ?
#
loop_
_entity_poly.entity_id
_entity_poly.type
_entity_poly.pdbx_seq_one_letter_code
_entity_poly.pdbx_strand_id
1 'polypeptide(L)'
;MARGDGPAARENGAGARIRARRLALGLKQVETARAAGISASYLNLIERGRRPIGGKLLSDVAAALGVPPAELREGPGRRIVGALARAATLLGPRPAADPASADEMAGRYPGWAGLIAAQDDRIAELERTVAALSDRLGHDPVLSASVHNVLSSVTAIRSTAGILAGDETLDAQWLARFHRNLHEDSRKLADTAQALAAYLTAGEAAQADAIAPQEVAELWLARHDAGETAPEPEGAAGWILRRQLARRAEDARALPDATLAALIARHGPDPFAVAAGAGCALDLAMRRLGTLPEAALGAPVGLVVCDAAGALTYRRAAPGFEIPRFGAACALWPVFEALHGGPRPVARRLRQGGREQRPLRAWAVAVQAQPDGFDRPGTAEATMLVVPEDLLSGRDAPRAAPVEIGSTCRLCAVARCAARREPSVLAPDGVLTAGETAV
;
A
#
# COMPACT_ATOMS: atom_id res chain seq x y z
N MET A 1 -16.97 12.34 -32.31
CA MET A 1 -16.11 11.36 -33.02
C MET A 1 -14.81 11.22 -32.24
N ALA A 2 -14.81 10.37 -31.21
CA ALA A 2 -13.63 10.01 -30.45
C ALA A 2 -12.86 8.93 -31.23
N ARG A 3 -11.58 9.17 -31.51
CA ARG A 3 -10.69 8.16 -32.10
C ARG A 3 -10.41 7.11 -31.03
N GLY A 4 -10.89 5.89 -31.23
CA GLY A 4 -10.59 4.78 -30.35
C GLY A 4 -9.10 4.47 -30.35
N ASP A 5 -8.55 4.23 -29.15
CA ASP A 5 -7.26 3.59 -28.97
C ASP A 5 -7.36 2.13 -29.43
N GLY A 6 -7.28 1.95 -30.74
CA GLY A 6 -7.08 0.67 -31.37
C GLY A 6 -5.61 0.19 -31.28
N PRO A 7 -5.31 -1.00 -31.83
CA PRO A 7 -3.97 -1.60 -31.86
C PRO A 7 -2.84 -0.70 -32.42
N ALA A 8 -3.19 0.43 -33.06
CA ALA A 8 -2.28 1.45 -33.59
C ALA A 8 -1.40 2.13 -32.51
N ALA A 9 -1.84 2.24 -31.26
CA ALA A 9 -1.01 2.83 -30.19
C ALA A 9 0.18 1.92 -29.79
N ARG A 10 0.02 0.59 -29.92
CA ARG A 10 1.10 -0.39 -29.68
C ARG A 10 2.13 -0.42 -30.81
N GLU A 11 1.71 -0.11 -32.04
CA GLU A 11 2.56 -0.12 -33.23
C GLU A 11 3.54 1.08 -33.29
N ASN A 12 3.21 2.21 -32.63
CA ASN A 12 4.04 3.41 -32.64
C ASN A 12 5.36 3.27 -31.84
N GLY A 13 5.42 2.38 -30.85
CA GLY A 13 6.64 2.18 -30.05
C GLY A 13 7.77 1.45 -30.80
N ALA A 14 7.43 0.62 -31.79
CA ALA A 14 8.40 -0.19 -32.52
C ALA A 14 9.40 0.67 -33.31
N GLY A 15 8.92 1.76 -33.91
CA GLY A 15 9.75 2.71 -34.66
C GLY A 15 10.83 3.37 -33.81
N ALA A 16 10.48 3.85 -32.62
CA ALA A 16 11.41 4.46 -31.68
C ALA A 16 12.48 3.45 -31.21
N ARG A 17 12.09 2.19 -30.97
CA ARG A 17 13.00 1.10 -30.58
C ARG A 17 13.98 0.71 -31.69
N ILE A 18 13.50 0.62 -32.93
CA ILE A 18 14.34 0.40 -34.13
C ILE A 18 15.40 1.49 -34.23
N ARG A 19 15.00 2.76 -34.08
CA ARG A 19 15.92 3.90 -34.12
C ARG A 19 16.94 3.86 -32.98
N ALA A 20 16.49 3.58 -31.76
CA ALA A 20 17.35 3.53 -30.58
C ALA A 20 18.41 2.41 -30.70
N ARG A 21 17.99 1.20 -31.10
CA ARG A 21 18.91 0.06 -31.30
C ARG A 21 19.90 0.32 -32.42
N ARG A 22 19.44 0.90 -33.54
CA ARG A 22 20.32 1.29 -34.66
C ARG A 22 21.42 2.25 -34.22
N LEU A 23 21.05 3.30 -33.47
CA LEU A 23 22.01 4.27 -32.95
C LEU A 23 22.99 3.65 -31.95
N ALA A 24 22.52 2.72 -31.10
CA ALA A 24 23.38 2.00 -30.15
C ALA A 24 24.42 1.11 -30.86
N LEU A 25 24.10 0.57 -32.03
CA LEU A 25 25.03 -0.20 -32.87
C LEU A 25 25.91 0.69 -33.77
N GLY A 26 25.76 2.01 -33.72
CA GLY A 26 26.50 2.95 -34.58
C GLY A 26 26.11 2.87 -36.07
N LEU A 27 25.00 2.23 -36.42
CA LEU A 27 24.58 1.98 -37.79
C LEU A 27 23.90 3.21 -38.41
N LYS A 28 24.22 3.50 -39.67
CA LYS A 28 23.51 4.55 -40.43
C LYS A 28 22.16 4.03 -40.89
N GLN A 29 21.17 4.92 -40.96
CA GLN A 29 19.81 4.58 -41.39
C GLN A 29 19.77 3.93 -42.79
N VAL A 30 20.63 4.37 -43.70
CA VAL A 30 20.76 3.80 -45.05
C VAL A 30 21.26 2.35 -45.02
N GLU A 31 22.18 2.02 -44.11
CA GLU A 31 22.76 0.68 -43.97
C GLU A 31 21.71 -0.30 -43.43
N THR A 32 21.00 0.10 -42.37
CA THR A 32 19.91 -0.70 -41.79
C THR A 32 18.75 -0.88 -42.77
N ALA A 33 18.39 0.15 -43.53
CA ALA A 33 17.34 0.04 -44.55
C ALA A 33 17.73 -0.93 -45.66
N ARG A 34 18.99 -0.89 -46.12
CA ARG A 34 19.51 -1.79 -47.14
C ARG A 34 19.53 -3.25 -46.66
N ALA A 35 19.97 -3.48 -45.42
CA ALA A 35 19.98 -4.80 -44.81
C ALA A 35 18.57 -5.38 -44.63
N ALA A 36 17.58 -4.53 -44.35
CA ALA A 36 16.17 -4.91 -44.23
C ALA A 36 15.40 -4.91 -45.57
N GLY A 37 16.07 -4.68 -46.71
CA GLY A 37 15.44 -4.73 -48.04
C GLY A 37 14.45 -3.59 -48.33
N ILE A 38 14.55 -2.45 -47.64
CA ILE A 38 13.66 -1.28 -47.81
C ILE A 38 14.42 0.00 -48.13
N SER A 39 13.71 1.04 -48.57
CA SER A 39 14.32 2.35 -48.80
C SER A 39 14.59 3.09 -47.48
N ALA A 40 15.65 3.91 -47.45
CA ALA A 40 15.98 4.73 -46.27
C ALA A 40 14.85 5.69 -45.88
N SER A 41 14.12 6.22 -46.87
CA SER A 41 12.94 7.05 -46.65
C SER A 41 11.80 6.27 -45.97
N TYR A 42 11.61 5.00 -46.36
CA TYR A 42 10.61 4.12 -45.75
C TYR A 42 10.97 3.77 -44.30
N LEU A 43 12.25 3.47 -44.03
CA LEU A 43 12.73 3.25 -42.65
C LEU A 43 12.57 4.51 -41.79
N ASN A 44 12.81 5.71 -42.34
CA ASN A 44 12.60 6.96 -41.62
C ASN A 44 11.13 7.21 -41.25
N LEU A 45 10.18 6.82 -42.09
CA LEU A 45 8.76 6.90 -41.77
C LEU A 45 8.39 5.94 -40.63
N ILE A 46 8.97 4.74 -40.61
CA ILE A 46 8.79 3.76 -39.53
C ILE A 46 9.40 4.29 -38.22
N GLU A 47 10.66 4.75 -38.24
CA GLU A 47 11.37 5.26 -37.06
C GLU A 47 10.70 6.48 -36.41
N ARG A 48 9.92 7.25 -37.18
CA ARG A 48 9.14 8.39 -36.69
C ARG A 48 7.70 8.05 -36.32
N GLY A 49 7.31 6.77 -36.33
CA GLY A 49 5.95 6.32 -36.05
C GLY A 49 4.91 6.77 -37.07
N ARG A 50 5.34 7.15 -38.29
CA ARG A 50 4.44 7.58 -39.39
C ARG A 50 3.93 6.40 -40.21
N ARG A 51 4.60 5.24 -40.11
CA ARG A 51 4.14 3.96 -40.65
C ARG A 51 4.29 2.84 -39.62
N PRO A 52 3.24 2.01 -39.41
CA PRO A 52 3.35 0.83 -38.60
C PRO A 52 4.25 -0.21 -39.27
N ILE A 53 4.87 -1.07 -38.46
CA ILE A 53 5.73 -2.16 -38.91
C ILE A 53 5.26 -3.47 -38.28
N GLY A 54 5.18 -4.53 -39.08
CA GLY A 54 4.73 -5.83 -38.64
C GLY A 54 5.13 -6.96 -39.59
N GLY A 55 4.86 -8.19 -39.18
CA GLY A 55 5.09 -9.39 -39.99
C GLY A 55 6.54 -9.55 -40.44
N LYS A 56 6.72 -9.90 -41.72
CA LYS A 56 8.04 -10.15 -42.33
C LYS A 56 8.99 -8.96 -42.22
N LEU A 57 8.49 -7.74 -42.44
CA LEU A 57 9.33 -6.54 -42.40
C LEU A 57 9.92 -6.27 -41.00
N LEU A 58 9.15 -6.55 -39.94
CA LEU A 58 9.66 -6.47 -38.57
C LEU A 58 10.79 -7.47 -38.33
N SER A 59 10.64 -8.70 -38.83
CA SER A 59 11.67 -9.74 -38.75
C SER A 59 12.93 -9.36 -39.53
N ASP A 60 12.78 -8.77 -40.72
CA ASP A 60 13.91 -8.35 -41.56
C ASP A 60 14.70 -7.20 -40.90
N VAL A 61 14.00 -6.23 -40.30
CA VAL A 61 14.62 -5.15 -39.53
C VAL A 61 15.25 -5.67 -38.23
N ALA A 62 14.61 -6.62 -37.55
CA ALA A 62 15.14 -7.24 -36.33
C ALA A 62 16.44 -8.02 -36.61
N ALA A 63 16.46 -8.77 -37.71
CA ALA A 63 17.65 -9.48 -38.18
C ALA A 63 18.80 -8.51 -38.51
N ALA A 64 18.51 -7.40 -39.19
CA ALA A 64 19.49 -6.35 -39.49
C ALA A 64 20.06 -5.66 -38.21
N LEU A 65 19.33 -5.71 -37.10
CA LEU A 65 19.71 -5.12 -35.81
C LEU A 65 20.21 -6.14 -34.78
N GLY A 66 20.29 -7.42 -35.17
CA GLY A 66 20.78 -8.51 -34.31
C GLY A 66 19.95 -8.72 -33.04
N VAL A 67 18.63 -8.56 -33.11
CA VAL A 67 17.71 -8.75 -31.97
C VAL A 67 16.51 -9.62 -32.36
N PRO A 68 15.88 -10.33 -31.40
CA PRO A 68 14.63 -11.04 -31.66
C PRO A 68 13.49 -10.07 -32.05
N PRO A 69 12.60 -10.44 -33.00
CA PRO A 69 11.47 -9.60 -33.39
C PRO A 69 10.52 -9.24 -32.23
N ALA A 70 10.44 -10.11 -31.21
CA ALA A 70 9.65 -9.88 -30.00
C ALA A 70 10.15 -8.67 -29.20
N GLU A 71 11.46 -8.43 -29.13
CA GLU A 71 12.05 -7.31 -28.39
C GLU A 71 11.67 -5.96 -29.01
N LEU A 72 11.63 -5.88 -30.34
CA LEU A 72 11.17 -4.69 -31.06
C LEU A 72 9.63 -4.53 -31.01
N ARG A 73 8.88 -5.61 -30.82
CA ARG A 73 7.40 -5.61 -30.79
C ARG A 73 6.86 -5.27 -29.40
N GLU A 74 7.35 -5.95 -28.38
CA GLU A 74 6.82 -5.91 -27.01
C GLU A 74 7.45 -4.79 -26.18
N GLY A 75 8.64 -4.33 -26.59
CA GLY A 75 9.35 -3.25 -25.91
C GLY A 75 9.89 -3.64 -24.54
N PRO A 76 10.46 -2.68 -23.80
CA PRO A 76 10.89 -2.93 -22.42
C PRO A 76 9.68 -3.40 -21.60
N GLY A 77 9.86 -4.44 -20.78
CA GLY A 77 8.76 -5.00 -20.00
C GLY A 77 8.06 -3.92 -19.17
N ARG A 78 6.72 -3.94 -19.15
CA ARG A 78 5.87 -2.96 -18.41
C ARG A 78 6.36 -2.69 -16.97
N ARG A 79 6.97 -3.70 -16.34
CA ARG A 79 7.60 -3.61 -15.01
C ARG A 79 8.73 -2.58 -14.96
N ILE A 80 9.64 -2.59 -15.94
CA ILE A 80 10.81 -1.69 -16.00
C ILE A 80 10.35 -0.25 -16.26
N VAL A 81 9.44 -0.06 -17.22
CA VAL A 81 8.87 1.26 -17.52
C VAL A 81 8.14 1.84 -16.31
N GLY A 82 7.34 1.01 -15.62
CA GLY A 82 6.69 1.41 -14.37
C GLY A 82 7.67 1.78 -13.26
N ALA A 83 8.76 1.04 -13.10
CA ALA A 83 9.80 1.33 -12.11
C ALA A 83 10.52 2.65 -12.40
N LEU A 84 10.85 2.93 -13.67
CA LEU A 84 11.45 4.20 -14.07
C LEU A 84 10.51 5.39 -13.81
N ALA A 85 9.23 5.25 -14.14
CA ALA A 85 8.23 6.30 -13.90
C ALA A 85 8.06 6.60 -12.40
N ARG A 86 8.06 5.57 -11.55
CA ARG A 86 8.07 5.75 -10.08
C ARG A 86 9.35 6.43 -9.61
N ALA A 87 10.51 5.93 -10.03
CA ALA A 87 11.81 6.53 -9.66
C ALA A 87 11.89 8.01 -10.03
N ALA A 88 11.32 8.40 -11.17
CA ALA A 88 11.23 9.80 -11.62
C ALA A 88 10.34 10.69 -10.73
N THR A 89 9.37 10.10 -10.02
CA THR A 89 8.38 10.84 -9.21
C THR A 89 8.75 10.91 -7.73
N LEU A 90 9.47 9.92 -7.21
CA LEU A 90 9.65 9.71 -5.76
C LEU A 90 10.66 10.64 -5.09
N LEU A 91 11.73 10.98 -5.79
CA LEU A 91 12.79 11.81 -5.25
C LEU A 91 12.53 13.26 -5.67
N GLY A 92 12.32 14.14 -4.67
CA GLY A 92 12.21 15.59 -4.84
C GLY A 92 13.45 16.24 -5.51
N PRO A 93 13.50 17.57 -5.65
CA PRO A 93 14.02 18.18 -6.86
C PRO A 93 15.54 18.05 -7.00
N ARG A 94 16.00 17.33 -8.03
CA ARG A 94 17.25 17.52 -8.79
C ARG A 94 17.29 16.54 -9.97
N PRO A 95 17.71 17.03 -11.16
CA PRO A 95 16.76 17.37 -12.23
C PRO A 95 15.60 16.39 -12.35
N ALA A 96 14.37 16.90 -12.41
CA ALA A 96 13.17 16.08 -12.56
C ALA A 96 13.22 15.30 -13.88
N ALA A 97 13.28 13.98 -13.80
CA ALA A 97 13.07 13.12 -14.95
C ALA A 97 11.58 13.16 -15.31
N ASP A 98 11.26 13.31 -16.61
CA ASP A 98 9.89 13.24 -17.09
C ASP A 98 9.41 11.78 -17.07
N PRO A 99 8.38 11.40 -16.29
CA PRO A 99 7.85 10.03 -16.29
C PRO A 99 7.38 9.57 -17.67
N ALA A 100 6.97 10.50 -18.55
CA ALA A 100 6.56 10.16 -19.91
C ALA A 100 7.73 9.66 -20.78
N SER A 101 8.97 9.99 -20.40
CA SER A 101 10.19 9.53 -21.09
C SER A 101 10.66 8.13 -20.68
N ALA A 102 9.97 7.47 -19.74
CA ALA A 102 10.39 6.17 -19.19
C ALA A 102 10.48 5.05 -20.24
N ASP A 103 9.57 5.02 -21.21
CA ASP A 103 9.59 4.04 -22.31
C ASP A 103 10.81 4.24 -23.23
N GLU A 104 11.11 5.50 -23.57
CA GLU A 104 12.29 5.85 -24.38
C GLU A 104 13.59 5.53 -23.63
N MET A 105 13.68 5.87 -22.35
CA MET A 105 14.83 5.56 -21.49
C MET A 105 15.09 4.04 -21.43
N ALA A 106 14.03 3.26 -21.21
CA ALA A 106 14.13 1.81 -21.14
C ALA A 106 14.55 1.18 -22.48
N GLY A 107 14.08 1.74 -23.60
CA GLY A 107 14.47 1.29 -24.94
C GLY A 107 15.90 1.68 -25.32
N ARG A 108 16.37 2.86 -24.91
CA ARG A 108 17.70 3.39 -25.28
C ARG A 108 18.82 2.87 -24.40
N TYR A 109 18.55 2.62 -23.12
CA TYR A 109 19.54 2.18 -22.13
C TYR A 109 19.03 1.00 -21.28
N PRO A 110 18.82 -0.19 -21.87
CA PRO A 110 18.17 -1.31 -21.19
C PRO A 110 18.92 -1.81 -19.94
N GLY A 111 20.27 -1.78 -19.95
CA GLY A 111 21.07 -2.16 -18.77
C GLY A 111 20.89 -1.20 -17.58
N TRP A 112 20.89 0.11 -17.85
CA TRP A 112 20.63 1.13 -16.83
C TRP A 112 19.19 1.09 -16.35
N ALA A 113 18.23 0.90 -17.26
CA ALA A 113 16.82 0.75 -16.92
C ALA A 113 16.57 -0.47 -16.02
N GLY A 114 17.24 -1.61 -16.31
CA GLY A 114 17.21 -2.80 -15.46
C GLY A 114 17.82 -2.56 -14.08
N LEU A 115 18.96 -1.87 -13.99
CA LEU A 115 19.58 -1.52 -12.71
C LEU A 115 18.68 -0.61 -11.87
N ILE A 116 18.12 0.44 -12.47
CA ILE A 116 17.20 1.36 -11.77
C ILE A 116 15.96 0.61 -11.31
N ALA A 117 15.40 -0.29 -12.12
CA ALA A 117 14.28 -1.13 -11.70
C ALA A 117 14.64 -2.06 -10.53
N ALA A 118 15.83 -2.66 -10.53
CA ALA A 118 16.28 -3.49 -9.41
C ALA A 118 16.55 -2.67 -8.12
N GLN A 119 17.07 -1.44 -8.27
CA GLN A 119 17.19 -0.50 -7.16
C GLN A 119 15.82 -0.08 -6.63
N ASP A 120 14.86 0.13 -7.53
CA ASP A 120 13.47 0.41 -7.19
C ASP A 120 12.91 -0.73 -6.31
N ASP A 121 13.00 -1.98 -6.77
CA ASP A 121 12.57 -3.16 -6.00
C ASP A 121 13.26 -3.24 -4.63
N ARG A 122 14.57 -2.99 -4.56
CA ARG A 122 15.35 -3.02 -3.31
C ARG A 122 14.95 -1.92 -2.34
N ILE A 123 14.73 -0.69 -2.82
CA ILE A 123 14.28 0.41 -1.97
C ILE A 123 12.88 0.12 -1.42
N ALA A 124 11.99 -0.49 -2.21
CA ALA A 124 10.66 -0.89 -1.74
C ALA A 124 10.74 -1.92 -0.60
N GLU A 125 11.64 -2.89 -0.71
CA GLU A 125 11.88 -3.87 0.36
C GLU A 125 12.42 -3.20 1.63
N LEU A 126 13.37 -2.29 1.49
CA LEU A 126 13.93 -1.55 2.62
C LEU A 126 12.89 -0.66 3.29
N GLU A 127 12.06 0.04 2.53
CA GLU A 127 10.96 0.86 3.06
C GLU A 127 9.92 0.02 3.81
N ARG A 128 9.53 -1.14 3.25
CA ARG A 128 8.65 -2.10 3.94
C ARG A 128 9.27 -2.62 5.24
N THR A 129 10.57 -2.91 5.22
CA THR A 129 11.30 -3.35 6.41
C THR A 129 11.34 -2.24 7.47
N VAL A 130 11.64 -1.00 7.08
CA VAL A 130 11.64 0.16 7.99
C VAL A 130 10.24 0.43 8.55
N ALA A 131 9.20 0.38 7.72
CA ALA A 131 7.82 0.53 8.17
C ALA A 131 7.48 -0.54 9.20
N ALA A 132 7.77 -1.82 8.92
CA ALA A 132 7.52 -2.92 9.85
C ALA A 132 8.31 -2.78 11.17
N LEU A 133 9.59 -2.39 11.12
CA LEU A 133 10.41 -2.14 12.30
C LEU A 133 9.90 -0.95 13.12
N SER A 134 9.55 0.16 12.45
CA SER A 134 9.01 1.35 13.12
C SER A 134 7.66 1.07 13.76
N ASP A 135 6.83 0.24 13.12
CA ASP A 135 5.52 -0.14 13.63
C ASP A 135 5.66 -1.04 14.87
N ARG A 136 6.58 -2.01 14.82
CA ARG A 136 6.93 -2.86 15.96
C ARG A 136 7.51 -2.05 17.12
N LEU A 137 8.50 -1.20 16.89
CA LEU A 137 9.08 -0.36 17.96
C LEU A 137 8.06 0.61 18.58
N GLY A 138 7.08 1.08 17.81
CA GLY A 138 6.07 2.03 18.27
C GLY A 138 4.93 1.41 19.07
N HIS A 139 4.56 0.16 18.79
CA HIS A 139 3.28 -0.40 19.27
C HIS A 139 3.40 -1.79 19.91
N ASP A 140 4.60 -2.27 20.17
CA ASP A 140 4.81 -3.57 20.81
C ASP A 140 4.54 -3.51 22.33
N PRO A 141 3.48 -4.21 22.82
CA PRO A 141 3.13 -4.19 24.23
C PRO A 141 4.20 -4.84 25.13
N VAL A 142 4.95 -5.82 24.62
CA VAL A 142 6.05 -6.48 25.35
C VAL A 142 7.23 -5.54 25.50
N LEU A 143 7.57 -4.81 24.43
CA LEU A 143 8.62 -3.78 24.47
C LEU A 143 8.25 -2.65 25.43
N SER A 144 7.01 -2.14 25.34
CA SER A 144 6.52 -1.07 26.22
C SER A 144 6.52 -1.49 27.69
N ALA A 145 6.06 -2.71 28.01
CA ALA A 145 6.07 -3.23 29.37
C ALA A 145 7.51 -3.40 29.90
N SER A 146 8.43 -3.88 29.07
CA SER A 146 9.84 -4.04 29.42
C SER A 146 10.52 -2.71 29.74
N VAL A 147 10.29 -1.68 28.92
CA VAL A 147 10.80 -0.31 29.17
C VAL A 147 10.22 0.24 30.48
N HIS A 148 8.93 0.06 30.74
CA HIS A 148 8.30 0.50 31.99
C HIS A 148 8.89 -0.20 33.22
N ASN A 149 9.16 -1.51 33.13
CA ASN A 149 9.79 -2.29 34.20
C ASN A 149 11.23 -1.83 34.49
N VAL A 150 11.99 -1.51 33.45
CA VAL A 150 13.33 -0.92 33.58
C VAL A 150 13.25 0.42 34.31
N LEU A 151 12.37 1.33 33.86
CA LEU A 151 12.21 2.66 34.46
C LEU A 151 11.77 2.57 35.92
N SER A 152 10.85 1.66 36.24
CA SER A 152 10.38 1.43 37.61
C SER A 152 11.51 0.92 38.51
N SER A 153 12.29 -0.06 38.03
CA SER A 153 13.41 -0.63 38.80
C SER A 153 14.53 0.41 39.01
N VAL A 154 14.88 1.19 37.98
CA VAL A 154 15.84 2.30 38.10
C VAL A 154 15.37 3.35 39.10
N THR A 155 14.07 3.67 39.11
CA THR A 155 13.50 4.65 40.04
C THR A 155 13.57 4.13 41.49
N ALA A 156 13.24 2.86 41.73
CA ALA A 156 13.31 2.23 43.04
C ALA A 156 14.76 2.13 43.57
N ILE A 157 15.71 1.73 42.71
CA ILE A 157 17.15 1.72 43.01
C ILE A 157 17.61 3.12 43.39
N ARG A 158 17.29 4.14 42.58
CA ARG A 158 17.70 5.53 42.84
C ARG A 158 17.14 6.05 44.17
N SER A 159 15.87 5.76 44.47
CA SER A 159 15.24 6.16 45.73
C SER A 159 15.90 5.49 46.92
N THR A 160 16.14 4.18 46.85
CA THR A 160 16.75 3.40 47.94
C THR A 160 18.21 3.80 48.15
N ALA A 161 18.98 3.97 47.07
CA ALA A 161 20.36 4.44 47.13
C ALA A 161 20.46 5.87 47.68
N GLY A 162 19.50 6.75 47.33
CA GLY A 162 19.44 8.11 47.87
C GLY A 162 19.22 8.15 49.38
N ILE A 163 18.36 7.29 49.91
CA ILE A 163 18.15 7.15 51.37
C ILE A 163 19.41 6.63 52.07
N LEU A 164 20.05 5.61 51.48
CA LEU A 164 21.29 5.02 52.03
C LEU A 164 22.49 5.96 51.98
N ALA A 165 22.50 6.92 51.05
CA ALA A 165 23.56 7.91 50.90
C ALA A 165 23.33 9.22 51.69
N GLY A 166 22.16 9.38 52.32
CA GLY A 166 21.85 10.55 53.15
C GLY A 166 22.53 10.51 54.51
N ASP A 167 22.61 11.67 55.17
CA ASP A 167 23.26 11.84 56.48
C ASP A 167 22.40 11.37 57.68
N GLU A 168 21.23 10.77 57.44
CA GLU A 168 20.34 10.28 58.50
C GLU A 168 20.81 8.93 59.06
N THR A 169 20.89 8.82 60.39
CA THR A 169 21.25 7.56 61.05
C THR A 169 20.08 6.59 61.03
N LEU A 170 20.18 5.54 60.21
CA LEU A 170 19.22 4.44 60.12
C LEU A 170 19.53 3.36 61.16
N ASP A 171 18.50 2.72 61.73
CA ASP A 171 18.71 1.54 62.55
C ASP A 171 19.13 0.31 61.71
N ALA A 172 19.68 -0.71 62.37
CA ALA A 172 20.22 -1.90 61.72
C ALA A 172 19.13 -2.70 60.95
N GLN A 173 17.88 -2.65 61.40
CA GLN A 173 16.79 -3.40 60.77
C GLN A 173 16.35 -2.74 59.46
N TRP A 174 16.22 -1.41 59.44
CA TRP A 174 15.93 -0.62 58.26
C TRP A 174 17.08 -0.64 57.26
N LEU A 175 18.33 -0.52 57.72
CA LEU A 175 19.51 -0.63 56.87
C LEU A 175 19.55 -1.98 56.13
N ALA A 176 19.32 -3.08 56.85
CA ALA A 176 19.24 -4.41 56.25
C ALA A 176 18.08 -4.54 55.24
N ARG A 177 16.94 -3.87 55.48
CA ARG A 177 15.80 -3.86 54.56
C ARG A 177 16.12 -3.09 53.28
N PHE A 178 16.71 -1.91 53.37
CA PHE A 178 17.09 -1.12 52.19
C PHE A 178 18.16 -1.83 51.35
N HIS A 179 19.15 -2.49 51.97
CA HIS A 179 20.11 -3.30 51.22
C HIS A 179 19.46 -4.48 50.49
N ARG A 180 18.49 -5.17 51.10
CA ARG A 180 17.73 -6.23 50.42
C ARG A 180 16.92 -5.70 49.24
N ASN A 181 16.17 -4.63 49.44
CA ASN A 181 15.39 -3.99 48.37
C ASN A 181 16.29 -3.57 47.20
N LEU A 182 17.42 -2.91 47.50
CA LEU A 182 18.39 -2.49 46.48
C LEU A 182 18.94 -3.68 45.70
N HIS A 183 19.25 -4.79 46.38
CA HIS A 183 19.72 -6.01 45.73
C HIS A 183 18.65 -6.64 44.83
N GLU A 184 17.41 -6.77 45.32
CA GLU A 184 16.28 -7.33 44.58
C GLU A 184 15.94 -6.49 43.34
N ASP A 185 15.83 -5.16 43.48
CA ASP A 185 15.54 -4.26 42.37
C ASP A 185 16.68 -4.24 41.33
N SER A 186 17.94 -4.31 41.77
CA SER A 186 19.10 -4.38 40.87
C SER A 186 19.11 -5.69 40.07
N ARG A 187 18.74 -6.81 40.68
CA ARG A 187 18.60 -8.10 39.97
C ARG A 187 17.45 -8.05 38.96
N LYS A 188 16.30 -7.55 39.37
CA LYS A 188 15.13 -7.38 38.50
C LYS A 188 15.46 -6.49 37.29
N LEU A 189 16.22 -5.41 37.50
CA LEU A 189 16.70 -4.56 36.43
C LEU A 189 17.61 -5.33 35.46
N ALA A 190 18.58 -6.09 35.96
CA ALA A 190 19.49 -6.88 35.13
C ALA A 190 18.74 -7.93 34.30
N ASP A 191 17.82 -8.68 34.93
CA ASP A 191 17.01 -9.69 34.26
C ASP A 191 16.13 -9.07 33.16
N THR A 192 15.48 -7.95 33.46
CA THR A 192 14.64 -7.24 32.48
C THR A 192 15.46 -6.67 31.33
N ALA A 193 16.65 -6.12 31.61
CA ALA A 193 17.54 -5.58 30.60
C ALA A 193 18.11 -6.68 29.68
N GLN A 194 18.46 -7.85 30.22
CA GLN A 194 18.89 -8.99 29.41
C GLN A 194 17.76 -9.53 28.54
N ALA A 195 16.54 -9.65 29.08
CA ALA A 195 15.38 -10.07 28.30
C ALA A 195 15.07 -9.09 27.16
N LEU A 196 15.14 -7.78 27.42
CA LEU A 196 14.96 -6.73 26.41
C LEU A 196 16.04 -6.79 25.32
N ALA A 197 17.31 -6.98 25.69
CA ALA A 197 18.40 -7.10 24.72
C ALA A 197 18.23 -8.36 23.85
N ALA A 198 17.92 -9.50 24.45
CA ALA A 198 17.64 -10.74 23.73
C ALA A 198 16.49 -10.56 22.72
N TYR A 199 15.41 -9.92 23.16
CA TYR A 199 14.24 -9.62 22.34
C TYR A 199 14.58 -8.77 21.10
N LEU A 200 15.40 -7.73 21.26
CA LEU A 200 15.84 -6.87 20.16
C LEU A 200 16.84 -7.57 19.22
N THR A 201 17.66 -8.49 19.73
CA THR A 201 18.64 -9.23 18.93
C THR A 201 18.05 -10.43 18.18
N ALA A 202 16.90 -10.97 18.61
CA ALA A 202 16.25 -12.16 18.03
C ALA A 202 15.54 -11.89 16.67
N GLY A 203 15.99 -10.89 15.92
CA GLY A 203 15.30 -10.22 14.81
C GLY A 203 14.80 -11.09 13.64
N GLU A 204 15.19 -12.35 13.52
CA GLU A 204 14.77 -13.23 12.41
C GLU A 204 13.97 -14.48 12.84
N ALA A 205 14.17 -15.01 14.06
CA ALA A 205 13.46 -16.20 14.52
C ALA A 205 12.15 -15.91 15.27
N ALA A 206 12.03 -14.72 15.88
CA ALA A 206 10.82 -14.29 16.60
C ALA A 206 9.76 -13.62 15.71
N GLN A 207 9.95 -13.63 14.38
CA GLN A 207 8.99 -13.09 13.41
C GLN A 207 7.68 -13.91 13.32
N ALA A 208 7.67 -15.15 13.80
CA ALA A 208 6.50 -16.03 13.72
C ALA A 208 5.51 -15.90 14.89
N ASP A 209 5.97 -15.50 16.08
CA ASP A 209 5.18 -15.60 17.33
C ASP A 209 4.45 -14.30 17.74
N ALA A 210 4.64 -13.19 17.02
CA ALA A 210 4.03 -11.89 17.35
C ALA A 210 3.14 -11.33 16.23
N ILE A 211 2.55 -12.20 15.41
CA ILE A 211 1.55 -11.77 14.42
C ILE A 211 0.21 -11.60 15.15
N ALA A 212 -0.40 -10.42 15.05
CA ALA A 212 -1.70 -10.17 15.66
C ALA A 212 -2.75 -11.18 15.13
N PRO A 213 -3.69 -11.68 15.95
CA PRO A 213 -4.68 -12.68 15.51
C PRO A 213 -5.44 -12.28 14.24
N GLN A 214 -5.71 -10.98 14.08
CA GLN A 214 -6.34 -10.45 12.88
C GLN A 214 -5.45 -10.57 11.63
N GLU A 215 -4.15 -10.32 11.75
CA GLU A 215 -3.21 -10.47 10.62
C GLU A 215 -3.07 -11.92 10.18
N VAL A 216 -3.11 -12.88 11.12
CA VAL A 216 -3.14 -14.31 10.80
C VAL A 216 -4.37 -14.64 9.96
N ALA A 217 -5.55 -14.14 10.36
CA ALA A 217 -6.78 -14.34 9.60
C ALA A 217 -6.72 -13.69 8.20
N GLU A 218 -6.20 -12.47 8.10
CA GLU A 218 -6.04 -11.75 6.82
C GLU A 218 -5.07 -12.45 5.87
N LEU A 219 -3.93 -12.93 6.38
CA LEU A 219 -2.96 -13.71 5.60
C LEU A 219 -3.55 -15.02 5.11
N TRP A 220 -4.36 -15.69 5.94
CA TRP A 220 -5.07 -16.90 5.54
C TRP A 220 -6.04 -16.63 4.39
N LEU A 221 -6.86 -15.57 4.49
CA LEU A 221 -7.81 -15.14 3.46
C LEU A 221 -7.16 -14.64 2.17
N ALA A 222 -5.93 -14.15 2.24
CA ALA A 222 -5.18 -13.72 1.06
C ALA A 222 -4.59 -14.91 0.28
N ARG A 223 -4.40 -16.06 0.95
CA ARG A 223 -3.80 -17.26 0.36
C ARG A 223 -4.81 -18.28 -0.14
N HIS A 224 -6.02 -18.27 0.40
CA HIS A 224 -7.05 -19.26 0.10
C HIS A 224 -8.29 -18.60 -0.49
N ASP A 225 -8.83 -19.24 -1.51
CA ASP A 225 -10.08 -18.82 -2.12
C ASP A 225 -11.30 -19.32 -1.33
N ALA A 226 -12.45 -18.69 -1.56
CA ALA A 226 -13.69 -19.07 -0.91
C ALA A 226 -14.09 -20.50 -1.31
N GLY A 227 -14.03 -21.43 -0.35
CA GLY A 227 -14.41 -22.84 -0.54
C GLY A 227 -13.26 -23.84 -0.56
N GLU A 228 -12.01 -23.40 -0.47
CA GLU A 228 -10.88 -24.32 -0.24
C GLU A 228 -10.91 -24.90 1.17
N THR A 229 -10.75 -26.23 1.26
CA THR A 229 -10.51 -26.92 2.53
C THR A 229 -9.04 -26.77 2.93
N ALA A 230 -8.74 -25.71 3.69
CA ALA A 230 -7.47 -25.51 4.35
C ALA A 230 -7.63 -25.52 5.87
N PRO A 231 -6.61 -25.97 6.64
CA PRO A 231 -6.67 -25.92 8.09
C PRO A 231 -6.84 -24.47 8.57
N GLU A 232 -7.90 -24.23 9.34
CA GLU A 232 -8.16 -22.93 9.96
C GLU A 232 -7.15 -22.68 11.10
N PRO A 233 -6.72 -21.43 11.31
CA PRO A 233 -5.96 -21.07 12.51
C PRO A 233 -6.81 -21.29 13.77
N GLU A 234 -6.16 -21.70 14.85
CA GLU A 234 -6.83 -21.91 16.14
C GLU A 234 -6.95 -20.60 16.96
N GLY A 235 -7.67 -20.68 18.09
CA GLY A 235 -7.76 -19.59 19.06
C GLY A 235 -8.43 -18.30 18.52
N ALA A 236 -7.88 -17.15 18.91
CA ALA A 236 -8.42 -15.83 18.56
C ALA A 236 -8.42 -15.57 17.04
N ALA A 237 -7.39 -16.04 16.32
CA ALA A 237 -7.29 -15.88 14.87
C ALA A 237 -8.41 -16.67 14.16
N GLY A 238 -8.66 -17.91 14.59
CA GLY A 238 -9.78 -18.72 14.10
C GLY A 238 -11.14 -18.08 14.36
N TRP A 239 -11.34 -17.49 15.54
CA TRP A 239 -12.59 -16.79 15.86
C TRP A 239 -12.84 -15.60 14.90
N ILE A 240 -11.81 -14.78 14.66
CA ILE A 240 -11.88 -13.66 13.70
C ILE A 240 -12.16 -14.17 12.30
N LEU A 241 -11.42 -15.18 11.85
CA LEU A 241 -11.57 -15.77 10.53
C LEU A 241 -12.99 -16.27 10.28
N ARG A 242 -13.55 -17.08 11.21
CA ARG A 242 -14.91 -17.61 11.07
C ARG A 242 -15.97 -16.52 10.99
N ARG A 243 -15.82 -15.44 11.75
CA ARG A 243 -16.72 -14.28 11.66
C ARG A 243 -16.64 -13.61 10.27
N GLN A 244 -15.44 -13.45 9.72
CA GLN A 244 -15.25 -12.88 8.37
C GLN A 244 -15.79 -13.81 7.28
N LEU A 245 -15.58 -15.12 7.38
CA LEU A 245 -16.13 -16.11 6.45
C LEU A 245 -17.66 -16.17 6.50
N ALA A 246 -18.26 -16.13 7.69
CA ALA A 246 -19.71 -16.08 7.86
C ALA A 246 -20.32 -14.84 7.20
N ARG A 247 -19.72 -13.66 7.42
CA ARG A 247 -20.15 -12.41 6.77
C ARG A 247 -20.03 -12.49 5.24
N ARG A 248 -18.92 -13.04 4.73
CA ARG A 248 -18.74 -13.25 3.28
C ARG A 248 -19.81 -14.19 2.70
N ALA A 249 -20.16 -15.26 3.39
CA ALA A 249 -21.21 -16.19 2.96
C ALA A 249 -22.62 -15.57 2.99
N GLU A 250 -22.92 -14.74 3.99
CA GLU A 250 -24.13 -13.93 4.06
C GLU A 250 -24.21 -12.93 2.91
N ASP A 251 -23.16 -12.14 2.72
CA ASP A 251 -23.09 -11.16 1.64
C ASP A 251 -23.22 -11.86 0.26
N ALA A 252 -22.64 -13.05 0.09
CA ALA A 252 -22.74 -13.84 -1.16
C ALA A 252 -24.16 -14.37 -1.43
N ARG A 253 -24.91 -14.72 -0.38
CA ARG A 253 -26.34 -15.08 -0.52
C ARG A 253 -27.18 -13.86 -0.89
N ALA A 254 -26.87 -12.69 -0.34
CA ALA A 254 -27.61 -11.45 -0.61
C ALA A 254 -27.29 -10.85 -1.99
N LEU A 255 -26.05 -10.97 -2.45
CA LEU A 255 -25.61 -10.54 -3.78
C LEU A 255 -24.76 -11.66 -4.44
N PRO A 256 -25.42 -12.59 -5.16
CA PRO A 256 -24.78 -13.74 -5.80
C PRO A 256 -23.71 -13.35 -6.84
N ASP A 257 -22.69 -14.19 -6.98
CA ASP A 257 -21.55 -13.96 -7.89
C ASP A 257 -21.99 -13.74 -9.35
N ALA A 258 -22.97 -14.51 -9.83
CA ALA A 258 -23.47 -14.38 -11.20
C ALA A 258 -24.11 -13.00 -11.46
N THR A 259 -24.90 -12.50 -10.52
CA THR A 259 -25.52 -11.16 -10.60
C THR A 259 -24.45 -10.08 -10.55
N LEU A 260 -23.50 -10.22 -9.62
CA LEU A 260 -22.40 -9.27 -9.46
C LEU A 260 -21.51 -9.20 -10.71
N ALA A 261 -21.14 -10.36 -11.28
CA ALA A 261 -20.35 -10.43 -12.50
C ALA A 261 -21.06 -9.76 -13.69
N ALA A 262 -22.37 -9.96 -13.84
CA ALA A 262 -23.15 -9.29 -14.89
C ALA A 262 -23.19 -7.76 -14.71
N LEU A 263 -23.33 -7.29 -13.47
CA LEU A 263 -23.31 -5.86 -13.15
C LEU A 263 -21.92 -5.25 -13.37
N ILE A 264 -20.84 -5.95 -13.02
CA ILE A 264 -19.46 -5.52 -13.30
C ILE A 264 -19.20 -5.48 -14.80
N ALA A 265 -19.66 -6.47 -15.57
CA ALA A 265 -19.47 -6.46 -17.02
C ALA A 265 -20.16 -5.25 -17.68
N ARG A 266 -21.31 -4.82 -17.15
CA ARG A 266 -22.08 -3.68 -17.69
C ARG A 266 -21.62 -2.33 -17.14
N HIS A 267 -21.24 -2.28 -15.88
CA HIS A 267 -21.02 -1.07 -15.11
C HIS A 267 -19.69 -1.06 -14.37
N GLY A 268 -18.71 -1.91 -14.70
CA GLY A 268 -17.43 -2.02 -14.00
C GLY A 268 -17.56 -2.13 -12.47
N PRO A 269 -16.48 -1.87 -11.72
CA PRO A 269 -16.46 -1.98 -10.27
C PRO A 269 -16.96 -0.70 -9.57
N ASP A 270 -18.08 -0.14 -10.02
CA ASP A 270 -18.73 1.02 -9.36
C ASP A 270 -19.73 0.53 -8.30
N PRO A 271 -19.48 0.77 -7.00
CA PRO A 271 -20.34 0.26 -5.94
C PRO A 271 -21.76 0.85 -5.99
N PHE A 272 -21.95 2.07 -6.50
CA PHE A 272 -23.29 2.65 -6.64
C PHE A 272 -24.08 2.00 -7.76
N ALA A 273 -23.44 1.79 -8.92
CA ALA A 273 -24.10 1.13 -10.03
C ALA A 273 -24.45 -0.33 -9.69
N VAL A 274 -23.56 -1.01 -8.96
CA VAL A 274 -23.83 -2.37 -8.47
C VAL A 274 -24.98 -2.37 -7.45
N ALA A 275 -24.96 -1.49 -6.44
CA ALA A 275 -26.02 -1.41 -5.45
C ALA A 275 -27.39 -1.11 -6.07
N ALA A 276 -27.45 -0.13 -6.99
CA ALA A 276 -28.67 0.23 -7.69
C ALA A 276 -29.17 -0.88 -8.63
N GLY A 277 -28.26 -1.53 -9.36
CA GLY A 277 -28.60 -2.61 -10.29
C GLY A 277 -29.05 -3.90 -9.59
N ALA A 278 -28.53 -4.18 -8.39
CA ALA A 278 -28.91 -5.33 -7.58
C ALA A 278 -30.07 -5.04 -6.60
N GLY A 279 -30.43 -3.76 -6.38
CA GLY A 279 -31.41 -3.37 -5.37
C GLY A 279 -30.95 -3.67 -3.93
N CYS A 280 -29.65 -3.52 -3.65
CA CYS A 280 -29.06 -3.88 -2.36
C CYS A 280 -28.37 -2.69 -1.67
N ALA A 281 -28.01 -2.86 -0.40
CA ALA A 281 -27.34 -1.81 0.37
C ALA A 281 -25.92 -1.53 -0.16
N LEU A 282 -25.48 -0.27 -0.07
CA LEU A 282 -24.20 0.17 -0.64
C LEU A 282 -22.99 -0.49 0.03
N ASP A 283 -23.04 -0.68 1.36
CA ASP A 283 -22.02 -1.37 2.13
C ASP A 283 -21.88 -2.84 1.72
N LEU A 284 -23.01 -3.52 1.43
CA LEU A 284 -23.01 -4.87 0.87
C LEU A 284 -22.35 -4.92 -0.51
N ALA A 285 -22.72 -4.01 -1.42
CA ALA A 285 -22.09 -3.91 -2.73
C ALA A 285 -20.56 -3.70 -2.63
N MET A 286 -20.13 -2.81 -1.72
CA MET A 286 -18.71 -2.55 -1.45
C MET A 286 -17.98 -3.79 -0.91
N ARG A 287 -18.55 -4.48 0.09
CA ARG A 287 -17.92 -5.70 0.65
C ARG A 287 -17.81 -6.81 -0.39
N ARG A 288 -18.81 -6.96 -1.25
CA ARG A 288 -18.79 -7.96 -2.33
C ARG A 288 -17.74 -7.64 -3.39
N LEU A 289 -17.69 -6.40 -3.89
CA LEU A 289 -16.61 -5.96 -4.78
C LEU A 289 -15.23 -6.15 -4.13
N GLY A 290 -15.09 -5.75 -2.87
CA GLY A 290 -13.83 -5.82 -2.12
C GLY A 290 -13.36 -7.24 -1.75
N THR A 291 -14.21 -8.25 -1.88
CA THR A 291 -13.89 -9.67 -1.57
C THR A 291 -13.76 -10.56 -2.80
N LEU A 292 -14.04 -10.04 -4.00
CA LEU A 292 -13.80 -10.78 -5.23
C LEU A 292 -12.31 -11.12 -5.44
N PRO A 293 -12.03 -12.24 -6.13
CA PRO A 293 -10.68 -12.56 -6.57
C PRO A 293 -10.22 -11.58 -7.66
N GLU A 294 -8.90 -11.38 -7.76
CA GLU A 294 -8.29 -10.48 -8.74
C GLU A 294 -8.72 -10.80 -10.17
N ALA A 295 -8.83 -12.09 -10.51
CA ALA A 295 -9.25 -12.55 -11.83
C ALA A 295 -10.64 -12.04 -12.26
N ALA A 296 -11.54 -11.75 -11.31
CA ALA A 296 -12.89 -11.26 -11.61
C ALA A 296 -12.93 -9.74 -11.89
N LEU A 297 -11.98 -8.98 -11.37
CA LEU A 297 -11.93 -7.52 -11.48
C LEU A 297 -10.81 -7.01 -12.41
N GLY A 298 -9.83 -7.87 -12.73
CA GLY A 298 -8.67 -7.54 -13.55
C GLY A 298 -7.52 -6.86 -12.80
N ALA A 299 -7.72 -6.45 -11.54
CA ALA A 299 -6.68 -6.04 -10.60
C ALA A 299 -7.22 -6.06 -9.15
N PRO A 300 -6.34 -6.09 -8.13
CA PRO A 300 -6.78 -6.09 -6.74
C PRO A 300 -7.38 -4.73 -6.34
N VAL A 301 -8.46 -4.79 -5.57
CA VAL A 301 -9.13 -3.64 -4.96
C VAL A 301 -9.00 -3.71 -3.45
N GLY A 302 -8.98 -2.55 -2.82
CA GLY A 302 -8.86 -2.42 -1.37
C GLY A 302 -10.22 -2.38 -0.70
N LEU A 303 -10.30 -2.95 0.50
CA LEU A 303 -11.49 -2.93 1.34
C LEU A 303 -11.06 -2.68 2.78
N VAL A 304 -11.65 -1.67 3.39
CA VAL A 304 -11.45 -1.32 4.80
C VAL A 304 -12.81 -1.31 5.48
N VAL A 305 -12.92 -1.98 6.63
CA VAL A 305 -14.07 -1.87 7.51
C VAL A 305 -13.58 -1.44 8.88
N CYS A 306 -14.26 -0.49 9.51
CA CYS A 306 -13.96 -0.08 10.88
C CYS A 306 -15.22 0.03 11.73
N ASP A 307 -15.04 -0.12 13.04
CA ASP A 307 -16.10 0.10 14.02
C ASP A 307 -16.24 1.59 14.39
N ALA A 308 -17.12 1.86 15.35
CA ALA A 308 -17.39 3.20 15.90
C ALA A 308 -16.16 3.86 16.55
N ALA A 309 -15.19 3.08 17.03
CA ALA A 309 -13.95 3.61 17.61
C ALA A 309 -12.91 3.94 16.53
N GLY A 310 -13.19 3.62 15.26
CA GLY A 310 -12.26 3.73 14.15
C GLY A 310 -11.24 2.59 14.11
N ALA A 311 -11.43 1.52 14.89
CA ALA A 311 -10.58 0.34 14.83
C ALA A 311 -10.87 -0.44 13.55
N LEU A 312 -9.83 -0.76 12.78
CA LEU A 312 -9.97 -1.47 11.51
C LEU A 312 -10.25 -2.96 11.77
N THR A 313 -11.49 -3.39 11.56
CA THR A 313 -11.95 -4.77 11.81
C THR A 313 -11.77 -5.70 10.60
N TYR A 314 -11.57 -5.12 9.41
CA TYR A 314 -11.23 -5.83 8.19
C TYR A 314 -10.32 -4.96 7.32
N ARG A 315 -9.23 -5.55 6.80
CA ARG A 315 -8.25 -4.87 5.97
C ARG A 315 -7.88 -5.71 4.76
N ARG A 316 -8.01 -5.13 3.58
CA ARG A 316 -7.44 -5.64 2.32
C ARG A 316 -6.86 -4.46 1.56
N ALA A 317 -5.55 -4.48 1.33
CA ALA A 317 -4.86 -3.40 0.62
C ALA A 317 -5.16 -3.43 -0.89
N ALA A 318 -4.97 -2.29 -1.55
CA ALA A 318 -4.96 -2.18 -3.01
C ALA A 318 -3.57 -1.74 -3.48
N PRO A 319 -3.20 -1.93 -4.75
CA PRO A 319 -2.02 -1.29 -5.32
C PRO A 319 -2.09 0.23 -5.11
N GLY A 320 -0.99 0.83 -4.62
CA GLY A 320 -0.94 2.24 -4.24
C GLY A 320 -1.77 2.65 -3.00
N PHE A 321 -2.38 1.71 -2.28
CA PHE A 321 -3.09 1.95 -1.03
C PHE A 321 -2.63 0.98 0.07
N GLU A 322 -1.64 1.41 0.84
CA GLU A 322 -1.10 0.73 1.99
C GLU A 322 -1.94 0.99 3.25
N ILE A 323 -2.26 -0.09 3.96
CA ILE A 323 -3.01 -0.06 5.21
C ILE A 323 -2.05 -0.35 6.36
N PRO A 324 -2.02 0.48 7.41
CA PRO A 324 -1.14 0.22 8.55
C PRO A 324 -1.57 -1.04 9.31
N ARG A 325 -0.58 -1.79 9.78
CA ARG A 325 -0.78 -3.01 10.58
C ARG A 325 -1.05 -2.65 12.04
N PHE A 326 -0.25 -1.75 12.60
CA PHE A 326 -0.44 -1.17 13.92
C PHE A 326 -0.61 0.35 13.85
N GLY A 327 -1.08 0.92 14.96
CA GLY A 327 -1.33 2.36 15.09
C GLY A 327 -2.57 2.88 14.35
N ALA A 328 -2.79 4.18 14.46
CA ALA A 328 -3.97 4.83 13.89
C ALA A 328 -3.73 5.24 12.43
N ALA A 329 -4.64 4.81 11.55
CA ALA A 329 -4.64 5.20 10.13
C ALA A 329 -4.81 6.71 9.92
N CYS A 330 -4.51 7.18 8.72
CA CYS A 330 -4.66 8.59 8.35
C CYS A 330 -6.13 9.04 8.53
N ALA A 331 -6.32 10.10 9.32
CA ALA A 331 -7.65 10.65 9.61
C ALA A 331 -8.39 11.17 8.36
N LEU A 332 -7.67 11.45 7.27
CA LEU A 332 -8.23 11.92 6.01
C LEU A 332 -8.80 10.79 5.14
N TRP A 333 -8.78 9.54 5.60
CA TRP A 333 -9.43 8.45 4.87
C TRP A 333 -10.96 8.63 4.86
N PRO A 334 -11.61 8.49 3.69
CA PRO A 334 -13.07 8.66 3.57
C PRO A 334 -13.91 7.78 4.52
N VAL A 335 -13.38 6.64 4.95
CA VAL A 335 -14.05 5.78 5.94
C VAL A 335 -14.36 6.53 7.24
N PHE A 336 -13.45 7.38 7.70
CA PHE A 336 -13.66 8.17 8.92
C PHE A 336 -14.58 9.36 8.67
N GLU A 337 -14.54 9.97 7.48
CA GLU A 337 -15.54 10.99 7.11
C GLU A 337 -16.96 10.40 7.13
N ALA A 338 -17.15 9.22 6.54
CA ALA A 338 -18.44 8.52 6.53
C ALA A 338 -18.88 8.12 7.95
N LEU A 339 -17.95 7.67 8.79
CA LEU A 339 -18.25 7.29 10.17
C LEU A 339 -18.84 8.44 11.00
N HIS A 340 -18.31 9.66 10.83
CA HIS A 340 -18.78 10.85 11.56
C HIS A 340 -19.91 11.61 10.85
N GLY A 341 -19.99 11.52 9.52
CA GLY A 341 -20.93 12.28 8.68
C GLY A 341 -22.34 11.70 8.58
N GLY A 342 -22.62 10.57 9.24
CA GLY A 342 -23.90 9.85 9.17
C GLY A 342 -24.02 8.96 7.91
N PRO A 343 -25.23 8.46 7.56
CA PRO A 343 -25.40 7.44 6.52
C PRO A 343 -25.20 7.96 5.08
N ARG A 344 -24.72 9.20 4.90
CA ARG A 344 -24.45 9.78 3.59
C ARG A 344 -23.17 9.15 3.02
N PRO A 345 -23.22 8.54 1.83
CA PRO A 345 -22.02 8.01 1.21
C PRO A 345 -21.03 9.13 0.87
N VAL A 346 -19.75 8.84 1.07
CA VAL A 346 -18.63 9.72 0.74
C VAL A 346 -17.88 9.13 -0.45
N ALA A 347 -17.53 9.96 -1.43
CA ALA A 347 -16.66 9.58 -2.53
C ALA A 347 -15.51 10.58 -2.66
N ARG A 348 -14.27 10.09 -2.77
CA ARG A 348 -13.07 10.93 -2.93
C ARG A 348 -12.11 10.32 -3.94
N ARG A 349 -11.44 11.20 -4.68
CA ARG A 349 -10.22 10.84 -5.42
C ARG A 349 -9.06 10.98 -4.44
N LEU A 350 -8.24 9.95 -4.30
CA LEU A 350 -7.15 9.92 -3.33
C LEU A 350 -5.82 9.70 -4.05
N ARG A 351 -4.74 10.16 -3.43
CA ARG A 351 -3.38 9.72 -3.73
C ARG A 351 -2.66 9.53 -2.41
N GLN A 352 -2.19 8.32 -2.15
CA GLN A 352 -1.45 8.04 -0.94
C GLN A 352 0.03 8.34 -1.17
N GLY A 353 0.61 9.14 -0.28
CA GLY A 353 2.05 9.36 -0.24
C GLY A 353 2.77 8.04 0.04
N GLY A 354 3.85 7.80 -0.69
CA GLY A 354 4.59 6.53 -0.68
C GLY A 354 5.20 6.28 -2.05
N ARG A 355 5.57 5.01 -2.29
CA ARG A 355 6.30 4.57 -3.49
C ARG A 355 5.44 4.52 -4.76
N GLU A 356 4.22 4.02 -4.62
CA GLU A 356 3.26 3.89 -5.71
C GLU A 356 2.18 4.98 -5.60
N GLN A 357 2.51 6.20 -6.03
CA GLN A 357 1.61 7.36 -5.95
C GLN A 357 0.60 7.40 -7.10
N ARG A 358 -0.12 6.30 -7.31
CA ARG A 358 -1.17 6.24 -8.33
C ARG A 358 -2.47 6.88 -7.80
N PRO A 359 -3.30 7.45 -8.68
CA PRO A 359 -4.61 7.93 -8.28
C PRO A 359 -5.55 6.76 -8.00
N LEU A 360 -6.32 6.93 -6.94
CA LEU A 360 -7.29 5.97 -6.43
C LEU A 360 -8.66 6.63 -6.36
N ARG A 361 -9.71 5.82 -6.47
CA ARG A 361 -11.07 6.22 -6.13
C ARG A 361 -11.49 5.47 -4.88
N ALA A 362 -11.96 6.19 -3.88
CA ALA A 362 -12.51 5.61 -2.67
C ALA A 362 -13.97 6.01 -2.51
N TRP A 363 -14.79 5.04 -2.12
CA TRP A 363 -16.16 5.25 -1.68
C TRP A 363 -16.31 4.69 -0.28
N ALA A 364 -16.99 5.42 0.59
CA ALA A 364 -17.23 5.01 1.96
C ALA A 364 -18.69 5.25 2.37
N VAL A 365 -19.21 4.40 3.25
CA VAL A 365 -20.53 4.54 3.84
C VAL A 365 -20.50 3.99 5.26
N ALA A 366 -21.28 4.59 6.17
CA ALA A 366 -21.47 4.09 7.52
C ALA A 366 -22.89 3.58 7.71
N VAL A 367 -23.00 2.41 8.32
CA VAL A 367 -24.26 1.80 8.74
C VAL A 367 -24.34 1.89 10.26
N GLN A 368 -25.44 2.46 10.73
CA GLN A 368 -25.78 2.53 12.15
C GLN A 368 -26.82 1.45 12.43
N ALA A 369 -26.60 0.64 13.45
CA ALA A 369 -27.54 -0.37 13.88
C ALA A 369 -27.90 -0.15 15.35
N GLN A 370 -29.16 -0.39 15.67
CA GLN A 370 -29.67 -0.30 17.04
C GLN A 370 -30.45 -1.56 17.37
N PRO A 371 -29.75 -2.71 17.48
CA PRO A 371 -30.40 -4.02 17.50
C PRO A 371 -31.31 -4.24 18.71
N ASP A 372 -31.01 -3.60 19.84
CA ASP A 372 -31.68 -3.83 21.13
C ASP A 372 -32.53 -2.62 21.61
N GLY A 373 -32.97 -1.77 20.69
CA GLY A 373 -33.82 -0.61 21.00
C GLY A 373 -33.09 0.59 21.62
N PHE A 374 -33.86 1.55 22.14
CA PHE A 374 -33.34 2.83 22.65
C PHE A 374 -32.52 2.72 23.94
N ASP A 375 -32.69 1.64 24.68
CA ASP A 375 -32.06 1.45 25.99
C ASP A 375 -30.63 0.89 25.91
N ARG A 376 -30.16 0.55 24.71
CA ARG A 376 -28.80 0.04 24.47
C ARG A 376 -28.02 0.94 23.51
N PRO A 377 -26.70 1.07 23.70
CA PRO A 377 -25.86 1.80 22.76
C PRO A 377 -25.99 1.23 21.35
N GLY A 378 -26.22 2.10 20.37
CA GLY A 378 -26.15 1.73 18.97
C GLY A 378 -24.73 1.33 18.57
N THR A 379 -24.63 0.54 17.51
CA THR A 379 -23.36 0.18 16.88
C THR A 379 -23.23 0.90 15.55
N ALA A 380 -21.99 1.24 15.19
CA ALA A 380 -21.65 1.83 13.90
C ALA A 380 -20.57 0.99 13.21
N GLU A 381 -20.75 0.75 11.92
CA GLU A 381 -19.73 0.13 11.07
C GLU A 381 -19.58 0.97 9.81
N ALA A 382 -18.36 1.41 9.50
CA ALA A 382 -18.05 2.10 8.26
C ALA A 382 -17.28 1.18 7.32
N THR A 383 -17.73 1.11 6.07
CA THR A 383 -17.11 0.34 4.99
C THR A 383 -16.56 1.31 3.96
N MET A 384 -15.32 1.08 3.51
CA MET A 384 -14.67 1.83 2.44
C MET A 384 -14.08 0.89 1.40
N LEU A 385 -14.48 1.07 0.15
CA LEU A 385 -13.92 0.41 -1.02
C LEU A 385 -12.92 1.36 -1.70
N VAL A 386 -11.74 0.86 -2.02
CA VAL A 386 -10.67 1.60 -2.71
C VAL A 386 -10.33 0.91 -4.03
N VAL A 387 -10.48 1.61 -5.14
CA VAL A 387 -10.29 1.06 -6.48
C VAL A 387 -9.24 1.89 -7.22
N PRO A 388 -8.21 1.26 -7.81
CA PRO A 388 -7.30 1.93 -8.73
C PRO A 388 -8.05 2.59 -9.89
N GLU A 389 -7.75 3.87 -10.18
CA GLU A 389 -8.58 4.65 -11.12
C GLU A 389 -8.49 4.15 -12.57
N ASP A 390 -7.42 3.45 -12.94
CA ASP A 390 -7.26 2.77 -14.22
C ASP A 390 -8.31 1.68 -14.46
N LEU A 391 -8.82 1.02 -13.40
CA LEU A 391 -9.95 0.08 -13.50
C LEU A 391 -11.30 0.76 -13.78
N LEU A 392 -11.36 2.09 -13.64
CA LEU A 392 -12.57 2.89 -13.83
C LEU A 392 -12.60 3.57 -15.21
N SER A 393 -11.54 3.42 -16.01
CA SER A 393 -11.35 4.06 -17.31
C SER A 393 -12.50 3.76 -18.28
N GLY A 394 -13.18 4.81 -18.75
CA GLY A 394 -14.35 4.71 -19.65
C GLY A 394 -15.59 5.49 -19.18
N ARG A 395 -15.55 6.09 -17.98
CA ARG A 395 -16.59 6.98 -17.44
C ARG A 395 -16.05 8.38 -17.19
N ASP A 396 -16.96 9.35 -17.05
CA ASP A 396 -16.65 10.73 -16.64
C ASP A 396 -15.92 10.74 -15.29
N ALA A 397 -14.60 10.62 -15.34
CA ALA A 397 -13.75 10.71 -14.16
C ALA A 397 -13.91 12.13 -13.57
N PRO A 398 -14.28 12.27 -12.29
CA PRO A 398 -14.36 13.56 -11.64
C PRO A 398 -13.02 14.31 -11.78
N ARG A 399 -13.05 15.51 -12.36
CA ARG A 399 -11.89 16.38 -12.62
C ARG A 399 -11.21 16.95 -11.36
N ALA A 400 -11.71 16.64 -10.17
CA ALA A 400 -11.15 17.14 -8.93
C ALA A 400 -9.74 16.57 -8.70
N ALA A 401 -8.83 17.42 -8.20
CA ALA A 401 -7.50 16.99 -7.78
C ALA A 401 -7.62 15.88 -6.71
N PRO A 402 -6.71 14.90 -6.71
CA PRO A 402 -6.72 13.86 -5.67
C PRO A 402 -6.36 14.50 -4.33
N VAL A 403 -7.03 14.06 -3.27
CA VAL A 403 -6.65 14.42 -1.90
C VAL A 403 -5.41 13.63 -1.53
N GLU A 404 -4.36 14.34 -1.13
CA GLU A 404 -3.11 13.74 -0.66
C GLU A 404 -3.30 13.19 0.76
N ILE A 405 -3.09 11.88 0.92
CA ILE A 405 -3.26 11.18 2.19
C ILE A 405 -2.01 10.36 2.54
N GLY A 406 -1.92 9.90 3.79
CA GLY A 406 -0.87 8.96 4.23
C GLY A 406 -1.45 7.59 4.60
N SER A 407 -0.58 6.67 5.02
CA SER A 407 -0.95 5.44 5.73
C SER A 407 -1.07 5.72 7.24
N THR A 408 0.00 6.25 7.84
CA THR A 408 0.05 6.78 9.23
C THR A 408 0.67 8.17 9.23
N CYS A 409 0.48 8.96 10.30
CA CYS A 409 1.10 10.29 10.39
C CYS A 409 2.64 10.24 10.34
N ARG A 410 3.23 9.29 11.07
CA ARG A 410 4.69 9.11 11.20
C ARG A 410 5.40 8.74 9.89
N LEU A 411 4.70 8.05 8.99
CA LEU A 411 5.21 7.63 7.67
C LEU A 411 4.59 8.43 6.51
N CYS A 412 3.91 9.54 6.79
CA CYS A 412 3.24 10.33 5.76
C CYS A 412 4.20 11.34 5.12
N ALA A 413 4.40 11.25 3.81
CA ALA A 413 5.21 12.19 3.03
C ALA A 413 4.53 13.55 2.75
N VAL A 414 3.25 13.73 3.13
CA VAL A 414 2.54 15.01 2.95
C VAL A 414 3.13 16.06 3.90
N ALA A 415 3.83 17.05 3.35
CA ALA A 415 4.56 18.05 4.13
C ALA A 415 3.63 18.88 5.03
N ARG A 416 2.60 19.54 4.49
CA ARG A 416 1.68 20.39 5.25
C ARG A 416 0.30 19.72 5.35
N CYS A 417 0.06 19.01 6.44
CA CYS A 417 -1.19 18.31 6.69
C CYS A 417 -1.87 18.82 7.96
N ALA A 418 -3.06 19.42 7.82
CA ALA A 418 -3.85 19.94 8.94
C ALA A 418 -4.35 18.85 9.90
N ALA A 419 -4.45 17.60 9.42
CA ALA A 419 -4.87 16.45 10.23
C ALA A 419 -3.70 15.66 10.85
N ARG A 420 -2.47 16.22 10.82
CA ARG A 420 -1.26 15.57 11.33
C ARG A 420 -1.29 15.48 12.86
N ARG A 421 -1.29 14.24 13.38
CA ARG A 421 -1.21 13.96 14.83
C ARG A 421 0.23 13.80 15.34
N GLU A 422 1.12 13.34 14.48
CA GLU A 422 2.52 13.03 14.82
C GLU A 422 3.48 13.58 13.75
N PRO A 423 4.71 14.00 14.14
CA PRO A 423 5.76 14.36 13.20
C PRO A 423 6.07 13.22 12.23
N SER A 424 6.32 13.57 10.95
CA SER A 424 6.72 12.58 9.95
C SER A 424 8.22 12.37 9.95
N VAL A 425 8.65 11.11 9.84
CA VAL A 425 10.06 10.77 9.59
C VAL A 425 10.44 11.09 8.13
N LEU A 426 9.47 11.06 7.21
CA LEU A 426 9.69 11.33 5.77
C LEU A 426 9.58 12.81 5.41
N ALA A 427 8.95 13.61 6.28
CA ALA A 427 8.76 15.05 6.10
C ALA A 427 9.00 15.79 7.44
N PRO A 428 10.25 15.84 7.93
CA PRO A 428 10.59 16.39 9.25
C PRO A 428 10.28 17.89 9.40
N ASP A 429 10.37 18.66 8.30
CA ASP A 429 10.08 20.10 8.29
C ASP A 429 8.57 20.43 8.20
N GLY A 430 7.71 19.42 8.17
CA GLY A 430 6.27 19.53 7.95
C GLY A 430 5.41 19.72 9.21
N VAL A 431 6.02 19.99 10.36
CA VAL A 431 5.27 20.26 11.60
C VAL A 431 4.64 21.64 11.47
N LEU A 432 3.31 21.70 11.30
CA LEU A 432 2.56 22.94 11.49
C LEU A 432 2.82 23.38 12.93
N THR A 433 3.62 24.42 13.09
CA THR A 433 3.82 25.03 14.42
C THR A 433 2.47 25.56 14.88
N ALA A 434 2.14 25.38 16.18
CA ALA A 434 0.89 25.85 16.75
C ALA A 434 0.77 27.38 16.53
N GLY A 435 0.01 27.78 15.50
CA GLY A 435 -0.09 29.18 15.06
C GLY A 435 -0.30 29.35 13.54
N GLU A 436 0.09 28.38 12.71
CA GLU A 436 -0.17 28.42 11.27
C GLU A 436 -1.51 27.78 10.93
N THR A 437 -2.60 28.56 10.97
CA THR A 437 -3.87 28.16 10.37
C THR A 437 -3.71 28.03 8.86
N ALA A 438 -3.99 26.83 8.33
CA ALA A 438 -4.06 26.59 6.89
C ALA A 438 -5.15 27.48 6.28
N VAL A 439 -4.76 28.34 5.34
CA VAL A 439 -5.66 29.09 4.45
C VAL A 439 -6.00 28.22 3.24
#